data_AF-A0A955THP8-F1
#
_entry.id   AF-A0A955THP8-F1
#
_cell.length_a   1.000
_cell.length_b   1.000
_cell.length_c   1.000
_cell.angle_alpha   90.00
_cell.angle_beta   90.00
_cell.angle_gamma   90.00
#
_symmetry.space_group_name_H-M   'P 1'
#
loop_
_entity.id
_entity.type
_entity.pdbx_description
1 polymer ?
#
loop_
_entity_poly.entity_id
_entity_poly.type
_entity_poly.pdbx_seq_one_letter_code
_entity_poly.pdbx_strand_id
1 'polypeptide(L)'
;MKSKTPNPLFSKVDLSRREFMKRTCAVGLAAVSAPLLIGRWAQPTIAAVSIEDINATTVQPPQQPTSPGSFQPSLFQSPFAYGFSLGGAQPVEVFGFEGGEPIARPSKGMLGTDGRIAKRIEAMQYRDLVFHYLPVPGAPVNAWLTNSLKGTNQAVSGTIIVKERLSGQGSEMQFSGGFLRQIAFPEVDVGSAEQPASMRITMGIQQSEYHSNFISPQKFFQIPFTSAPMKGFFDLSFQNMGVVSNVVRVQSPTFLAKLLQSPDGSGFQGALPIDYSNLSFQLPEKLADSFYAWHSDFVLKGKNGDKFETRGMLRWLSPTDKKTVLFSIALDQVGILSVVRLPMKPGYVQVEMYCERVVPMFA
;
A
#
# COMPACT_ATOMS: atom_id res chain seq x y z
N MET A 1 -24.84 -54.13 -33.48
CA MET A 1 -24.19 -54.85 -32.35
C MET A 1 -23.64 -53.76 -31.42
N LYS A 2 -24.27 -53.25 -30.35
CA LYS A 2 -25.04 -53.81 -29.21
C LYS A 2 -24.28 -54.87 -28.41
N SER A 3 -23.53 -54.44 -27.40
CA SER A 3 -23.40 -55.17 -26.13
C SER A 3 -23.36 -54.17 -24.96
N LYS A 4 -24.50 -54.03 -24.30
CA LYS A 4 -24.65 -53.58 -22.91
C LYS A 4 -24.34 -54.76 -22.01
N THR A 5 -23.65 -54.52 -20.90
CA THR A 5 -23.80 -55.33 -19.68
C THR A 5 -23.63 -54.44 -18.43
N PRO A 6 -24.28 -54.80 -17.30
CA PRO A 6 -24.74 -53.83 -16.29
C PRO A 6 -24.09 -54.02 -14.90
N ASN A 7 -24.27 -53.00 -14.03
CA ASN A 7 -24.57 -52.96 -12.58
C ASN A 7 -24.22 -54.18 -11.68
N PRO A 8 -23.91 -54.01 -10.35
CA PRO A 8 -24.86 -53.30 -9.48
C PRO A 8 -24.40 -52.69 -8.14
N LEU A 9 -25.35 -51.94 -7.55
CA LEU A 9 -25.73 -51.86 -6.13
C LEU A 9 -24.69 -51.36 -5.10
N PHE A 10 -24.85 -50.11 -4.66
CA PHE A 10 -24.74 -49.79 -3.23
C PHE A 10 -25.93 -48.96 -2.76
N SER A 11 -26.44 -49.40 -1.62
CA SER A 11 -27.73 -49.11 -1.01
C SER A 11 -27.78 -47.78 -0.28
N LYS A 12 -28.98 -47.19 -0.31
CA LYS A 12 -29.47 -46.17 0.61
C LYS A 12 -29.30 -46.63 2.06
N VAL A 13 -28.88 -45.71 2.94
CA VAL A 13 -29.10 -45.83 4.39
C VAL A 13 -29.81 -44.57 4.88
N ASP A 14 -30.78 -44.84 5.71
CA ASP A 14 -31.87 -44.02 6.19
C ASP A 14 -31.50 -42.89 7.15
N LEU A 15 -32.41 -41.90 7.17
CA LEU A 15 -32.58 -40.88 8.20
C LEU A 15 -33.23 -41.49 9.47
N SER A 16 -32.67 -41.25 10.66
CA SER A 16 -33.45 -41.08 11.90
C SER A 16 -32.57 -40.39 12.97
N ARG A 17 -32.91 -39.18 13.45
CA ARG A 17 -33.84 -38.82 14.55
C ARG A 17 -33.49 -39.43 15.92
N ARG A 18 -32.91 -38.62 16.83
CA ARG A 18 -33.19 -38.46 18.29
C ARG A 18 -32.08 -37.62 18.92
N GLU A 19 -32.35 -36.38 19.30
CA GLU A 19 -32.71 -35.98 20.67
C GLU A 19 -31.82 -36.59 21.76
N PHE A 20 -30.98 -35.75 22.38
CA PHE A 20 -30.54 -35.97 23.75
C PHE A 20 -30.39 -34.65 24.50
N MET A 21 -30.80 -34.69 25.77
CA MET A 21 -31.23 -33.59 26.59
C MET A 21 -30.13 -32.70 27.19
N LYS A 22 -30.55 -31.46 27.43
CA LYS A 22 -30.25 -30.59 28.58
C LYS A 22 -29.75 -31.34 29.84
N ARG A 23 -28.66 -30.86 30.43
CA ARG A 23 -28.50 -30.80 31.89
C ARG A 23 -27.81 -29.51 32.31
N THR A 24 -28.58 -28.73 33.05
CA THR A 24 -28.22 -27.67 33.99
C THR A 24 -27.36 -28.21 35.13
N CYS A 25 -26.36 -27.45 35.56
CA CYS A 25 -25.91 -27.38 36.95
C CYS A 25 -25.57 -25.93 37.27
N ALA A 26 -26.40 -25.33 38.11
CA ALA A 26 -26.13 -24.12 38.86
C ALA A 26 -25.49 -24.47 40.21
N VAL A 27 -25.20 -23.42 40.98
CA VAL A 27 -24.87 -23.35 42.42
C VAL A 27 -23.38 -23.18 42.74
N GLY A 28 -23.09 -22.06 43.40
CA GLY A 28 -21.81 -21.78 44.04
C GLY A 28 -21.63 -20.33 44.49
N LEU A 29 -22.63 -19.74 45.15
CA LEU A 29 -22.53 -18.44 45.83
C LEU A 29 -21.82 -18.67 47.19
N ALA A 30 -20.75 -17.93 47.47
CA ALA A 30 -20.23 -17.76 48.83
C ALA A 30 -19.79 -16.30 49.02
N ALA A 31 -20.49 -15.62 49.91
CA ALA A 31 -20.16 -14.30 50.45
C ALA A 31 -19.48 -14.47 51.83
N VAL A 32 -19.25 -13.33 52.50
CA VAL A 32 -18.67 -13.10 53.85
C VAL A 32 -17.14 -12.91 53.77
N SER A 33 -16.51 -11.81 54.19
CA SER A 33 -16.80 -10.79 55.21
C SER A 33 -15.95 -9.51 54.99
N ALA A 34 -16.50 -8.35 55.37
CA ALA A 34 -15.75 -7.14 55.76
C ALA A 34 -15.81 -7.01 57.31
N PRO A 35 -15.34 -5.93 57.99
CA PRO A 35 -14.44 -4.81 57.62
C PRO A 35 -13.35 -4.56 58.69
N LEU A 36 -12.44 -3.60 58.49
CA LEU A 36 -11.83 -2.84 59.62
C LEU A 36 -11.42 -1.42 59.18
N LEU A 37 -11.94 -0.46 59.94
CA LEU A 37 -11.73 0.99 59.93
C LEU A 37 -10.45 1.37 60.68
N ILE A 38 -9.57 2.21 60.11
CA ILE A 38 -8.74 3.28 60.75
C ILE A 38 -8.26 4.16 59.57
N GLY A 39 -8.23 5.49 59.53
CA GLY A 39 -8.54 6.59 60.44
C GLY A 39 -8.18 7.91 59.71
N ARG A 40 -8.94 8.96 59.99
CA ARG A 40 -8.77 10.34 59.48
C ARG A 40 -7.42 10.96 59.85
N TRP A 41 -6.83 11.72 58.93
CA TRP A 41 -6.22 13.02 59.22
C TRP A 41 -6.54 13.99 58.08
N ALA A 42 -7.28 15.05 58.41
CA ALA A 42 -7.53 16.19 57.54
C ALA A 42 -6.39 17.20 57.73
N GLN A 43 -5.82 17.71 56.64
CA GLN A 43 -4.99 18.90 56.64
C GLN A 43 -5.65 20.01 55.82
N PRO A 44 -5.53 21.28 56.25
CA PRO A 44 -6.17 22.40 55.59
C PRO A 44 -5.46 22.78 54.29
N THR A 45 -6.27 23.10 53.30
CA THR A 45 -5.95 23.71 52.00
C THR A 45 -5.23 25.05 52.18
N ILE A 46 -4.00 25.14 51.69
CA ILE A 46 -3.39 26.42 51.29
C ILE A 46 -3.23 26.35 49.77
N ALA A 47 -4.02 27.15 49.07
CA ALA A 47 -3.92 27.32 47.63
C ALA A 47 -2.64 28.10 47.31
N ALA A 48 -1.58 27.39 46.91
CA ALA A 48 -0.47 27.98 46.19
C ALA A 48 -0.82 27.99 44.70
N VAL A 49 -1.08 29.18 44.16
CA VAL A 49 -1.18 29.39 42.71
C VAL A 49 0.25 29.31 42.17
N SER A 50 0.62 28.16 41.60
CA SER A 50 1.86 28.02 40.84
C SER A 50 1.68 28.70 39.48
N ILE A 51 2.55 29.67 39.19
CA ILE A 51 2.70 30.28 37.87
C ILE A 51 3.66 29.37 37.09
N GLU A 52 3.17 28.24 36.59
CA GLU A 52 3.94 27.35 35.71
C GLU A 52 3.17 26.92 34.44
N ASP A 53 2.01 27.51 34.13
CA ASP A 53 1.18 27.12 32.97
C ASP A 53 1.22 28.11 31.81
N ILE A 54 2.40 28.65 31.47
CA ILE A 54 2.59 29.39 30.20
C ILE A 54 3.95 29.04 29.61
N ASN A 55 4.07 27.86 28.99
CA ASN A 55 4.91 27.60 27.80
C ASN A 55 5.06 26.09 27.56
N ALA A 56 3.98 25.43 27.15
CA ALA A 56 4.07 24.14 26.49
C ALA A 56 2.99 24.07 25.40
N THR A 57 3.01 25.03 24.48
CA THR A 57 2.34 24.86 23.19
C THR A 57 3.18 23.87 22.39
N THR A 58 2.98 22.59 22.64
CA THR A 58 3.44 21.52 21.74
C THR A 58 2.81 21.79 20.39
N VAL A 59 3.56 22.44 19.50
CA VAL A 59 3.18 22.63 18.11
C VAL A 59 3.14 21.24 17.50
N GLN A 60 1.93 20.68 17.36
CA GLN A 60 1.75 19.48 16.55
C GLN A 60 2.35 19.78 15.16
N PRO A 61 3.18 18.88 14.61
CA PRO A 61 3.61 19.01 13.22
C PRO A 61 2.35 19.17 12.36
N PRO A 62 2.35 20.08 11.36
CA PRO A 62 1.20 20.31 10.51
C PRO A 62 0.73 18.95 9.98
N GLN A 63 -0.52 18.61 10.28
CA GLN A 63 -1.14 17.40 9.75
C GLN A 63 -0.92 17.42 8.25
N GLN A 64 -0.30 16.35 7.71
CA GLN A 64 -0.23 16.14 6.28
C GLN A 64 -1.64 16.31 5.70
N PRO A 65 -1.79 16.95 4.53
CA PRO A 65 -3.10 17.14 3.92
C PRO A 65 -3.86 15.82 3.95
N THR A 66 -5.08 15.89 4.49
CA THR A 66 -6.08 14.81 4.54
C THR A 66 -6.05 14.02 3.25
N SER A 67 -6.04 12.68 3.39
CA SER A 67 -6.08 11.64 2.37
C SER A 67 -6.24 12.18 0.94
N PRO A 68 -5.23 12.05 0.06
CA PRO A 68 -5.35 12.47 -1.33
C PRO A 68 -6.68 11.94 -1.88
N GLY A 69 -7.50 12.83 -2.42
CA GLY A 69 -8.77 12.47 -3.01
C GLY A 69 -8.55 11.25 -3.90
N SER A 70 -9.39 10.23 -3.75
CA SER A 70 -9.23 8.98 -4.50
C SER A 70 -9.23 9.30 -5.99
N PHE A 71 -8.04 9.37 -6.60
CA PHE A 71 -7.88 9.51 -8.03
C PHE A 71 -8.63 8.32 -8.65
N GLN A 72 -9.78 8.59 -9.25
CA GLN A 72 -10.49 7.60 -10.03
C GLN A 72 -9.94 7.68 -11.44
N PRO A 73 -9.15 6.70 -11.89
CA PRO A 73 -8.68 6.67 -13.26
C PRO A 73 -9.85 6.36 -14.20
N SER A 74 -10.75 7.32 -14.45
CA SER A 74 -11.65 7.28 -15.60
C SER A 74 -10.87 7.68 -16.86
N LEU A 75 -9.80 6.93 -17.14
CA LEU A 75 -8.74 7.32 -18.07
C LEU A 75 -9.00 6.96 -19.51
N PHE A 76 -10.09 6.24 -19.78
CA PHE A 76 -10.49 5.89 -21.13
C PHE A 76 -10.96 7.09 -21.96
N GLN A 77 -11.09 8.28 -21.35
CA GLN A 77 -11.63 9.47 -22.01
C GLN A 77 -10.84 10.74 -21.70
N SER A 78 -9.64 10.65 -21.11
CA SER A 78 -8.85 11.88 -20.92
C SER A 78 -8.45 12.44 -22.29
N PRO A 79 -8.73 13.72 -22.58
CA PRO A 79 -8.23 14.37 -23.80
C PRO A 79 -6.71 14.52 -23.79
N PHE A 80 -6.06 14.21 -22.65
CA PHE A 80 -4.62 14.28 -22.47
C PHE A 80 -3.97 12.89 -22.45
N ALA A 81 -2.73 12.86 -22.92
CA ALA A 81 -1.78 11.78 -22.71
C ALA A 81 -0.67 12.30 -21.80
N TYR A 82 -0.27 11.49 -20.83
CA TYR A 82 0.79 11.83 -19.88
C TYR A 82 1.98 10.91 -20.13
N GLY A 83 3.17 11.48 -20.16
CA GLY A 83 4.43 10.76 -20.30
C GLY A 83 5.34 11.04 -19.11
N PHE A 84 6.12 10.03 -18.72
CA PHE A 84 7.18 10.16 -17.73
C PHE A 84 8.48 9.62 -18.30
N SER A 85 9.57 10.37 -18.20
CA SER A 85 10.90 9.91 -18.58
C SER A 85 11.91 10.14 -17.46
N LEU A 86 12.90 9.26 -17.39
CA LEU A 86 14.05 9.37 -16.50
C LEU A 86 15.32 9.55 -17.32
N GLY A 87 16.18 10.50 -16.95
CA GLY A 87 17.49 10.69 -17.56
C GLY A 87 17.46 10.93 -19.07
N GLY A 88 16.40 11.57 -19.59
CA GLY A 88 16.23 11.81 -21.02
C GLY A 88 15.87 10.57 -21.85
N ALA A 89 15.59 9.43 -21.20
CA ALA A 89 15.14 8.24 -21.91
C ALA A 89 13.77 8.43 -22.57
N GLN A 90 13.37 7.47 -23.41
CA GLN A 90 12.06 7.52 -24.05
C GLN A 90 10.94 7.58 -23.00
N PRO A 91 9.99 8.53 -23.11
CA PRO A 91 8.90 8.64 -22.16
C PRO A 91 7.99 7.41 -22.18
N VAL A 92 7.68 6.90 -20.99
CA VAL A 92 6.64 5.88 -20.77
C VAL A 92 5.30 6.56 -20.51
N GLU A 93 4.21 6.00 -21.05
CA GLU A 93 2.87 6.51 -20.77
C GLU A 93 2.53 6.26 -19.29
N VAL A 94 2.07 7.33 -18.62
CA VAL A 94 1.51 7.29 -17.28
C VAL A 94 0.05 7.70 -17.34
N PHE A 95 -0.69 7.29 -16.33
CA PHE A 95 -2.12 7.52 -16.26
C PHE A 95 -2.47 8.96 -15.84
N GLY A 96 -1.54 9.65 -15.20
CA GLY A 96 -1.70 11.00 -14.71
C GLY A 96 -0.66 11.27 -13.64
N PHE A 97 -0.52 12.53 -13.28
CA PHE A 97 0.36 12.95 -12.19
C PHE A 97 -0.24 14.12 -11.42
N GLU A 98 0.22 14.29 -10.20
CA GLU A 98 -0.04 15.42 -9.32
C GLU A 98 1.27 15.80 -8.63
N GLY A 99 1.42 17.07 -8.24
CA GLY A 99 2.61 17.50 -7.50
C GLY A 99 3.75 18.00 -8.38
N GLY A 100 4.88 18.22 -7.73
CA GLY A 100 6.05 18.87 -8.32
C GLY A 100 6.03 20.38 -8.26
N GLU A 101 4.99 21.03 -7.74
CA GLU A 101 4.97 22.50 -7.63
C GLU A 101 5.84 22.99 -6.46
N PRO A 102 6.51 24.17 -6.60
CA PRO A 102 7.21 24.81 -5.49
C PRO A 102 6.24 25.32 -4.42
N ILE A 103 6.59 25.11 -3.16
CA ILE A 103 5.85 25.52 -1.96
C ILE A 103 6.78 26.35 -1.07
N ALA A 104 6.35 27.56 -0.75
CA ALA A 104 6.96 28.41 0.27
C ALA A 104 6.37 28.09 1.65
N ARG A 105 7.21 27.71 2.63
CA ARG A 105 6.77 27.54 4.03
C ARG A 105 7.04 28.82 4.83
N PRO A 106 6.04 29.40 5.50
CA PRO A 106 6.27 30.53 6.39
C PRO A 106 6.88 30.05 7.71
N SER A 107 8.06 30.55 8.06
CA SER A 107 8.58 30.49 9.43
C SER A 107 8.14 31.71 10.23
N LYS A 108 7.84 31.48 11.51
CA LYS A 108 7.65 32.54 12.49
C LYS A 108 9.00 32.86 13.12
N GLY A 109 9.41 34.13 13.03
CA GLY A 109 10.55 34.67 13.74
C GLY A 109 10.26 34.88 15.23
N MET A 110 11.23 35.44 15.94
CA MET A 110 11.04 35.86 17.33
C MET A 110 10.09 37.07 17.40
N LEU A 111 9.43 37.24 18.56
CA LEU A 111 8.58 38.41 18.82
C LEU A 111 9.45 39.68 18.78
N GLY A 112 9.13 40.59 17.87
CA GLY A 112 9.79 41.88 17.77
C GLY A 112 9.50 42.76 18.98
N THR A 113 10.34 43.78 19.18
CA THR A 113 10.14 44.80 20.22
C THR A 113 8.86 45.62 20.00
N ASP A 114 8.31 45.60 18.79
CA ASP A 114 7.03 46.18 18.41
C ASP A 114 5.82 45.28 18.74
N GLY A 115 6.04 44.12 19.37
CA GLY A 115 5.01 43.16 19.71
C GLY A 115 4.50 42.35 18.51
N ARG A 116 5.17 42.39 17.34
CA ARG A 116 4.78 41.62 16.15
C ARG A 116 5.72 40.43 15.93
N ILE A 117 5.15 39.30 15.50
CA ILE A 117 5.93 38.13 15.08
C ILE A 117 6.28 38.29 13.60
N ALA A 118 7.54 38.57 13.29
CA ALA A 118 8.01 38.66 11.92
C ALA A 118 7.84 37.30 11.22
N LYS A 119 7.14 37.27 10.08
CA LYS A 119 7.04 36.08 9.23
C LYS A 119 8.10 36.17 8.14
N ARG A 120 8.81 35.07 7.92
CA ARG A 120 9.81 34.92 6.85
C ARG A 120 9.50 33.67 6.04
N ILE A 121 9.90 33.65 4.77
CA ILE A 121 9.78 32.47 3.92
C ILE A 121 11.02 31.61 4.16
N GLU A 122 10.82 30.33 4.49
CA GLU A 122 11.90 29.34 4.60
C GLU A 122 12.45 28.94 3.22
N ALA A 123 13.42 28.03 3.19
CA ALA A 123 13.85 27.40 1.95
C ALA A 123 12.65 26.84 1.17
N MET A 124 12.65 27.08 -0.14
CA MET A 124 11.63 26.56 -1.05
C MET A 124 11.63 25.04 -1.00
N GLN A 125 10.46 24.44 -0.84
CA GLN A 125 10.27 23.00 -0.93
C GLN A 125 9.43 22.68 -2.15
N TYR A 126 9.40 21.42 -2.55
CA TYR A 126 8.55 20.97 -3.64
C TYR A 126 7.51 19.99 -3.13
N ARG A 127 6.31 20.04 -3.71
CA ARG A 127 5.29 19.01 -3.46
C ARG A 127 5.81 17.68 -4.01
N ASP A 128 5.60 16.61 -3.27
CA ASP A 128 5.90 15.26 -3.76
C ASP A 128 5.21 15.04 -5.11
N LEU A 129 5.96 14.54 -6.08
CA LEU A 129 5.47 14.15 -7.39
C LEU A 129 4.83 12.77 -7.28
N VAL A 130 3.54 12.67 -7.56
CA VAL A 130 2.78 11.41 -7.52
C VAL A 130 2.26 11.10 -8.91
N PHE A 131 2.44 9.87 -9.37
CA PHE A 131 1.92 9.43 -10.66
C PHE A 131 1.52 7.96 -10.66
N HIS A 132 0.66 7.62 -11.62
CA HIS A 132 0.15 6.25 -11.80
C HIS A 132 0.87 5.59 -12.98
N TYR A 133 1.67 4.58 -12.69
CA TYR A 133 2.55 3.90 -13.64
C TYR A 133 2.06 2.48 -13.92
N LEU A 134 2.03 2.10 -15.20
CA LEU A 134 1.89 0.72 -15.63
C LEU A 134 3.28 0.16 -15.95
N PRO A 135 3.68 -0.97 -15.35
CA PRO A 135 4.98 -1.54 -15.68
C PRO A 135 5.06 -1.93 -17.16
N VAL A 136 6.10 -1.44 -17.83
CA VAL A 136 6.38 -1.70 -19.25
C VAL A 136 7.72 -2.43 -19.37
N PRO A 137 7.80 -3.61 -20.02
CA PRO A 137 9.05 -4.34 -20.22
C PRO A 137 10.17 -3.45 -20.77
N GLY A 138 11.35 -3.54 -20.17
CA GLY A 138 12.54 -2.78 -20.58
C GLY A 138 12.53 -1.27 -20.27
N ALA A 139 11.46 -0.72 -19.66
CA ALA A 139 11.44 0.69 -19.30
C ALA A 139 12.51 1.04 -18.25
N PRO A 140 13.26 2.14 -18.40
CA PRO A 140 14.25 2.59 -17.40
C PRO A 140 13.70 2.79 -15.99
N VAL A 141 12.40 3.15 -15.90
CA VAL A 141 11.67 3.30 -14.65
C VAL A 141 11.67 2.00 -13.84
N ASN A 142 11.56 0.84 -14.48
CA ASN A 142 11.57 -0.46 -13.80
C ASN A 142 12.90 -0.73 -13.11
N ALA A 143 14.02 -0.42 -13.77
CA ALA A 143 15.35 -0.59 -13.20
C ALA A 143 15.54 0.32 -11.99
N TRP A 144 15.12 1.58 -12.08
CA TRP A 144 15.16 2.52 -10.98
C TRP A 144 14.29 2.08 -9.78
N LEU A 145 13.07 1.62 -10.02
CA LEU A 145 12.19 1.09 -8.96
C LEU A 145 12.78 -0.15 -8.29
N THR A 146 13.35 -1.08 -9.10
CA THR A 146 14.00 -2.30 -8.59
C THR A 146 15.20 -1.96 -7.71
N ASN A 147 16.04 -1.03 -8.14
CA ASN A 147 17.21 -0.59 -7.38
C ASN A 147 16.79 0.13 -6.09
N SER A 148 15.80 1.02 -6.18
CA SER A 148 15.27 1.72 -5.01
C SER A 148 14.75 0.74 -3.95
N LEU A 149 14.01 -0.30 -4.35
CA LEU A 149 13.50 -1.33 -3.43
C LEU A 149 14.57 -2.30 -2.91
N LYS A 150 15.75 -2.35 -3.54
CA LYS A 150 16.94 -3.06 -3.02
C LYS A 150 17.76 -2.21 -2.05
N GLY A 151 17.31 -1.00 -1.74
CA GLY A 151 18.01 -0.06 -0.84
C GLY A 151 19.00 0.86 -1.56
N THR A 152 19.12 0.80 -2.89
CA THR A 152 19.94 1.73 -3.69
C THR A 152 19.08 2.85 -4.27
N ASN A 153 18.37 3.57 -3.39
CA ASN A 153 17.51 4.70 -3.76
C ASN A 153 18.36 5.90 -4.18
N GLN A 154 18.69 5.96 -5.46
CA GLN A 154 19.49 7.03 -6.06
C GLN A 154 18.59 8.18 -6.56
N ALA A 155 19.10 9.40 -6.42
CA ALA A 155 18.49 10.59 -7.01
C ALA A 155 18.41 10.44 -8.54
N VAL A 156 17.24 10.72 -9.10
CA VAL A 156 17.02 10.75 -10.55
C VAL A 156 16.49 12.10 -11.00
N SER A 157 16.86 12.49 -12.22
CA SER A 157 16.25 13.62 -12.92
C SER A 157 15.39 13.09 -14.06
N GLY A 158 14.40 13.85 -14.47
CA GLY A 158 13.47 13.40 -15.49
C GLY A 158 12.52 14.47 -15.94
N THR A 159 11.55 14.02 -16.73
CA THR A 159 10.56 14.88 -17.36
C THR A 159 9.18 14.26 -17.24
N ILE A 160 8.20 15.08 -16.88
CA ILE A 160 6.78 14.81 -17.05
C ILE A 160 6.30 15.59 -18.28
N ILE A 161 5.62 14.91 -19.19
CA ILE A 161 5.09 15.49 -20.41
C ILE A 161 3.57 15.36 -20.37
N VAL A 162 2.86 16.44 -20.64
CA VAL A 162 1.41 16.45 -20.84
C VAL A 162 1.16 16.84 -22.27
N LYS A 163 0.40 16.04 -23.01
CA LYS A 163 0.06 16.33 -24.40
C LYS A 163 -1.43 16.16 -24.62
N GLU A 164 -2.07 17.14 -25.22
CA GLU A 164 -3.42 16.99 -25.71
C GLU A 164 -3.43 16.09 -26.95
N ARG A 165 -4.28 15.04 -26.94
CA ARG A 165 -4.30 13.99 -27.96
C ARG A 165 -4.67 14.52 -29.35
N LEU A 166 -5.50 15.56 -29.42
CA LEU A 166 -6.02 16.11 -30.68
C LEU A 166 -5.14 17.23 -31.26
N SER A 167 -4.77 18.21 -30.43
CA SER A 167 -4.03 19.39 -30.90
C SER A 167 -2.53 19.15 -31.03
N GLY A 168 -2.00 18.15 -30.31
CA GLY A 168 -0.57 17.92 -30.18
C GLY A 168 0.18 18.96 -29.36
N GLN A 169 -0.50 19.99 -28.86
CA GLN A 169 0.06 20.95 -27.90
C GLN A 169 0.28 20.25 -26.56
N GLY A 170 1.31 20.68 -25.86
CA GLY A 170 1.65 20.12 -24.57
C GLY A 170 2.37 21.08 -23.66
N SER A 171 2.54 20.62 -22.44
CA SER A 171 3.42 21.20 -21.45
C SER A 171 4.42 20.16 -20.97
N GLU A 172 5.56 20.64 -20.51
CA GLU A 172 6.62 19.83 -19.95
C GLU A 172 6.95 20.34 -18.56
N MET A 173 7.15 19.43 -17.61
CA MET A 173 7.78 19.73 -16.33
C MET A 173 9.05 18.90 -16.22
N GLN A 174 10.19 19.57 -16.17
CA GLN A 174 11.47 18.95 -15.86
C GLN A 174 11.66 18.94 -14.35
N PHE A 175 12.24 17.87 -13.81
CA PHE A 175 12.55 17.76 -12.39
C PHE A 175 13.95 17.18 -12.18
N SER A 176 14.54 17.53 -11.04
CA SER A 176 15.84 17.02 -10.60
C SER A 176 15.82 16.59 -9.13
N GLY A 177 16.76 15.71 -8.76
CA GLY A 177 16.93 15.26 -7.38
C GLY A 177 15.75 14.41 -6.86
N GLY A 178 15.10 13.65 -7.73
CA GLY A 178 13.96 12.79 -7.42
C GLY A 178 14.37 11.51 -6.67
N PHE A 179 13.81 11.29 -5.48
CA PHE A 179 13.98 10.06 -4.70
C PHE A 179 12.64 9.33 -4.55
N LEU A 180 12.66 7.99 -4.64
CA LEU A 180 11.46 7.20 -4.39
C LEU A 180 11.06 7.37 -2.91
N ARG A 181 9.85 7.83 -2.65
CA ARG A 181 9.29 8.00 -1.30
C ARG A 181 8.27 6.93 -0.97
N GLN A 182 7.38 6.64 -1.92
CA GLN A 182 6.40 5.58 -1.76
C GLN A 182 6.16 4.88 -3.08
N ILE A 183 5.97 3.57 -3.01
CA ILE A 183 5.34 2.80 -4.08
C ILE A 183 4.15 2.05 -3.49
N ALA A 184 3.02 2.09 -4.18
CA ALA A 184 1.87 1.25 -3.89
C ALA A 184 1.64 0.36 -5.10
N PHE A 185 1.81 -0.95 -4.91
CA PHE A 185 1.53 -1.92 -5.96
C PHE A 185 0.03 -2.00 -6.23
N PRO A 186 -0.40 -2.46 -7.42
CA PRO A 186 -1.80 -2.43 -7.75
C PRO A 186 -2.60 -3.32 -6.80
N GLU A 187 -3.72 -2.81 -6.31
CA GLU A 187 -4.72 -3.66 -5.67
C GLU A 187 -5.29 -4.64 -6.70
N VAL A 188 -5.49 -5.89 -6.31
CA VAL A 188 -6.22 -6.88 -7.13
C VAL A 188 -7.58 -7.14 -6.51
N ASP A 189 -8.60 -7.14 -7.35
CA ASP A 189 -9.98 -7.32 -6.94
C ASP A 189 -10.77 -7.89 -8.11
N VAL A 190 -11.34 -9.08 -7.91
CA VAL A 190 -12.20 -9.73 -8.89
C VAL A 190 -13.49 -8.93 -9.12
N GLY A 191 -13.95 -8.16 -8.13
CA GLY A 191 -15.11 -7.27 -8.28
C GLY A 191 -14.84 -6.07 -9.19
N SER A 192 -13.57 -5.70 -9.38
CA SER A 192 -13.12 -4.58 -10.19
C SER A 192 -12.26 -5.06 -11.37
N ALA A 193 -12.57 -6.26 -11.89
CA ALA A 193 -11.69 -7.02 -12.78
C ALA A 193 -11.26 -6.29 -14.06
N GLU A 194 -12.12 -5.41 -14.59
CA GLU A 194 -11.92 -4.67 -15.84
C GLU A 194 -11.06 -3.41 -15.66
N GLN A 195 -10.78 -3.00 -14.41
CA GLN A 195 -9.96 -1.82 -14.17
C GLN A 195 -8.47 -2.13 -14.36
N PRO A 196 -7.69 -1.18 -14.90
CA PRO A 196 -6.25 -1.34 -15.03
C PRO A 196 -5.58 -1.40 -13.65
N ALA A 197 -4.62 -2.32 -13.52
CA ALA A 197 -3.79 -2.50 -12.34
C ALA A 197 -2.57 -1.56 -12.42
N SER A 198 -2.77 -0.30 -12.03
CA SER A 198 -1.69 0.70 -11.96
C SER A 198 -0.97 0.74 -10.62
N MET A 199 0.33 1.00 -10.65
CA MET A 199 1.14 1.31 -9.46
C MET A 199 1.05 2.80 -9.18
N ARG A 200 0.90 3.19 -7.91
CA ARG A 200 1.05 4.59 -7.51
C ARG A 200 2.48 4.81 -7.02
N ILE A 201 3.18 5.75 -7.64
CA ILE A 201 4.54 6.11 -7.29
C ILE A 201 4.51 7.53 -6.72
N THR A 202 5.12 7.71 -5.56
CA THR A 202 5.35 9.02 -4.94
C THR A 202 6.85 9.25 -4.83
N MET A 203 7.29 10.39 -5.32
CA MET A 203 8.68 10.80 -5.38
C MET A 203 8.84 12.16 -4.70
N GLY A 204 9.83 12.29 -3.83
CA GLY A 204 10.28 13.62 -3.38
C GLY A 204 11.26 14.19 -4.39
N ILE A 205 11.05 15.41 -4.87
CA ILE A 205 11.95 16.09 -5.82
C ILE A 205 12.64 17.29 -5.16
N GLN A 206 13.80 17.69 -5.69
CA GLN A 206 14.53 18.86 -5.19
C GLN A 206 14.28 20.12 -6.01
N GLN A 207 14.02 19.98 -7.32
CA GLN A 207 13.72 21.10 -8.21
C GLN A 207 12.70 20.69 -9.27
N SER A 208 11.92 21.66 -9.74
CA SER A 208 11.09 21.52 -10.93
C SER A 208 11.06 22.82 -11.74
N GLU A 209 10.94 22.67 -13.06
CA GLU A 209 10.82 23.76 -14.02
C GLU A 209 9.71 23.44 -15.03
N TYR A 210 8.77 24.37 -15.17
CA TYR A 210 7.64 24.21 -16.09
C TYR A 210 7.87 24.97 -17.39
N HIS A 211 7.65 24.28 -18.50
CA HIS A 211 7.73 24.82 -19.86
C HIS A 211 6.36 24.68 -20.53
N SER A 212 5.70 25.81 -20.77
CA SER A 212 4.44 25.88 -21.54
C SER A 212 4.70 26.02 -23.03
N ASN A 213 3.72 25.65 -23.87
CA ASN A 213 3.78 25.75 -25.33
C ASN A 213 4.87 24.85 -25.97
N PHE A 214 5.09 23.69 -25.35
CA PHE A 214 6.01 22.70 -25.86
C PHE A 214 5.33 21.85 -26.94
N ILE A 215 5.88 21.89 -28.16
CA ILE A 215 5.52 20.96 -29.23
C ILE A 215 6.57 19.85 -29.18
N SER A 216 6.29 18.78 -28.44
CA SER A 216 7.19 17.64 -28.42
C SER A 216 7.11 16.87 -29.74
N PRO A 217 8.22 16.71 -30.48
CA PRO A 217 8.28 15.75 -31.57
C PRO A 217 8.32 14.30 -31.05
N GLN A 218 8.49 14.08 -29.74
CA GLN A 218 8.64 12.75 -29.17
C GLN A 218 7.31 12.01 -29.18
N LYS A 219 7.36 10.77 -29.70
CA LYS A 219 6.27 9.81 -29.57
C LYS A 219 6.41 9.13 -28.20
N PHE A 220 5.33 9.13 -27.42
CA PHE A 220 5.25 8.31 -26.23
C PHE A 220 5.40 6.84 -26.59
N PHE A 221 6.02 6.05 -25.71
CA PHE A 221 5.80 4.62 -25.75
C PHE A 221 4.34 4.36 -25.39
N GLN A 222 3.50 4.18 -26.41
CA GLN A 222 2.10 3.85 -26.22
C GLN A 222 2.03 2.42 -25.71
N ILE A 223 1.43 2.23 -24.55
CA ILE A 223 1.16 0.88 -24.05
C ILE A 223 -0.08 0.41 -24.81
N PRO A 224 0.01 -0.62 -25.67
CA PRO A 224 -1.19 -1.19 -26.26
C PRO A 224 -2.08 -1.70 -25.13
N PHE A 225 -3.25 -1.10 -25.01
CA PHE A 225 -4.15 -1.33 -23.87
C PHE A 225 -4.55 -2.81 -23.72
N THR A 226 -4.52 -3.58 -24.81
CA THR A 226 -4.77 -5.03 -24.82
C THR A 226 -3.78 -5.83 -23.97
N SER A 227 -2.61 -5.28 -23.63
CA SER A 227 -1.62 -5.93 -22.78
C SER A 227 -1.44 -5.26 -21.41
N ALA A 228 -2.32 -4.33 -21.03
CA ALA A 228 -2.25 -3.72 -19.71
C ALA A 228 -2.68 -4.76 -18.63
N PRO A 229 -1.97 -4.85 -17.50
CA PRO A 229 -2.41 -5.69 -16.38
C PRO A 229 -3.74 -5.16 -15.86
N MET A 230 -4.69 -6.05 -15.60
CA MET A 230 -6.00 -5.70 -15.01
C MET A 230 -6.11 -6.27 -13.60
N LYS A 231 -6.95 -5.66 -12.76
CA LYS A 231 -7.10 -6.06 -11.34
C LYS A 231 -7.65 -7.48 -11.15
N GLY A 232 -8.36 -8.02 -12.13
CA GLY A 232 -9.03 -9.32 -12.02
C GLY A 232 -8.19 -10.53 -12.43
N PHE A 233 -7.03 -10.33 -13.06
CA PHE A 233 -6.20 -11.42 -13.59
C PHE A 233 -4.90 -11.50 -12.81
N PHE A 234 -4.90 -12.33 -11.77
CA PHE A 234 -3.75 -12.47 -10.88
C PHE A 234 -3.67 -13.88 -10.29
N ASP A 235 -2.47 -14.24 -9.85
CA ASP A 235 -2.20 -15.43 -9.05
C ASP A 235 -1.43 -15.06 -7.79
N LEU A 236 -1.88 -15.59 -6.64
CA LEU A 236 -1.15 -15.55 -5.38
C LEU A 236 -0.63 -16.94 -5.06
N SER A 237 0.66 -17.08 -4.73
CA SER A 237 1.24 -18.37 -4.37
C SER A 237 2.23 -18.25 -3.22
N PHE A 238 2.37 -19.32 -2.44
CA PHE A 238 3.34 -19.43 -1.35
C PHE A 238 4.12 -20.74 -1.47
N GLN A 239 5.40 -20.72 -1.12
CA GLN A 239 6.32 -21.85 -1.31
C GLN A 239 5.80 -23.17 -0.73
N ASN A 240 5.20 -23.14 0.47
CA ASN A 240 4.73 -24.33 1.17
C ASN A 240 3.25 -24.67 0.91
N MET A 241 2.52 -23.85 0.15
CA MET A 241 1.07 -24.03 -0.09
C MET A 241 0.71 -24.06 -1.59
N GLY A 242 1.65 -23.73 -2.48
CA GLY A 242 1.38 -23.59 -3.89
C GLY A 242 0.51 -22.37 -4.21
N VAL A 243 -0.26 -22.46 -5.29
CA VAL A 243 -1.17 -21.39 -5.74
C VAL A 243 -2.43 -21.39 -4.87
N VAL A 244 -2.77 -20.23 -4.31
CA VAL A 244 -3.95 -20.03 -3.49
C VAL A 244 -5.16 -19.83 -4.40
N SER A 245 -6.06 -20.81 -4.41
CA SER A 245 -7.25 -20.78 -5.27
C SER A 245 -8.31 -19.82 -4.72
N ASN A 246 -9.03 -19.15 -5.64
CA ASN A 246 -10.20 -18.31 -5.35
C ASN A 246 -9.93 -17.14 -4.39
N VAL A 247 -8.73 -16.56 -4.44
CA VAL A 247 -8.49 -15.26 -3.81
C VAL A 247 -9.35 -14.23 -4.55
N VAL A 248 -10.16 -13.48 -3.81
CA VAL A 248 -11.09 -12.49 -4.40
C VAL A 248 -10.48 -11.11 -4.43
N ARG A 249 -9.67 -10.77 -3.43
CA ARG A 249 -9.07 -9.46 -3.27
C ARG A 249 -7.73 -9.57 -2.57
N VAL A 250 -6.73 -8.85 -3.03
CA VAL A 250 -5.47 -8.60 -2.31
C VAL A 250 -5.32 -7.08 -2.22
N GLN A 251 -5.26 -6.56 -1.00
CA GLN A 251 -5.03 -5.14 -0.75
C GLN A 251 -3.67 -4.72 -1.31
N SER A 252 -3.58 -3.45 -1.73
CA SER A 252 -2.35 -2.86 -2.27
C SER A 252 -1.21 -2.97 -1.24
N PRO A 253 -0.15 -3.75 -1.52
CA PRO A 253 1.06 -3.67 -0.72
C PRO A 253 1.74 -2.32 -1.01
N THR A 254 2.12 -1.62 0.05
CA THR A 254 2.72 -0.28 0.01
C THR A 254 4.08 -0.28 0.68
N PHE A 255 4.97 0.57 0.18
CA PHE A 255 6.36 0.66 0.61
C PHE A 255 6.65 2.12 0.87
N LEU A 256 7.22 2.41 2.03
CA LEU A 256 7.49 3.77 2.47
C LEU A 256 8.98 3.92 2.75
N ALA A 257 9.64 4.73 1.93
CA ALA A 257 11.00 5.17 2.17
C ALA A 257 10.96 6.56 2.81
N LYS A 258 11.47 6.67 4.04
CA LYS A 258 11.62 7.97 4.70
C LYS A 258 12.83 8.68 4.10
N LEU A 259 12.64 9.87 3.55
CA LEU A 259 13.74 10.65 2.96
C LEU A 259 14.48 11.43 4.05
N LEU A 260 15.81 11.39 4.00
CA LEU A 260 16.68 12.19 4.86
C LEU A 260 16.77 13.61 4.29
N GLN A 261 16.22 14.58 5.01
CA GLN A 261 16.34 15.99 4.64
C GLN A 261 17.75 16.51 4.95
N SER A 262 18.26 17.34 4.06
CA SER A 262 19.51 18.06 4.29
C SER A 262 19.33 19.11 5.40
N PRO A 263 20.34 19.34 6.28
CA PRO A 263 20.23 20.30 7.39
C PRO A 263 19.91 21.74 6.99
N ASP A 264 20.29 22.13 5.77
CA ASP A 264 20.00 23.43 5.17
C ASP A 264 18.60 23.54 4.56
N GLY A 265 17.83 22.44 4.54
CA GLY A 265 16.50 22.37 3.96
C GLY A 265 16.48 22.43 2.43
N SER A 266 17.64 22.36 1.76
CA SER A 266 17.75 22.50 0.30
C SER A 266 17.31 21.25 -0.48
N GLY A 267 17.04 20.13 0.21
CA GLY A 267 16.58 18.91 -0.43
C GLY A 267 16.83 17.66 0.41
N PHE A 268 16.96 16.53 -0.28
CA PHE A 268 17.23 15.22 0.33
C PHE A 268 18.69 14.79 0.16
N GLN A 269 19.28 14.18 1.19
CA GLN A 269 20.63 13.59 1.15
C GLN A 269 20.61 12.08 0.86
N GLY A 270 19.47 11.43 1.06
CA GLY A 270 19.32 9.99 0.84
C GLY A 270 17.98 9.49 1.37
N ALA A 271 17.84 8.17 1.45
CA ALA A 271 16.66 7.51 2.00
C ALA A 271 17.05 6.56 3.13
N LEU A 272 16.19 6.49 4.15
CA LEU A 272 16.25 5.52 5.24
C LEU A 272 15.79 4.13 4.79
N PRO A 273 15.98 3.10 5.63
CA PRO A 273 15.43 1.77 5.39
C PRO A 273 13.93 1.81 5.05
N ILE A 274 13.55 0.92 4.14
CA ILE A 274 12.20 0.84 3.59
C ILE A 274 11.30 0.15 4.60
N ASP A 275 10.14 0.76 4.85
CA ASP A 275 9.06 0.16 5.61
C ASP A 275 8.08 -0.54 4.66
N TYR A 276 7.76 -1.78 4.96
CA TYR A 276 6.98 -2.70 4.13
C TYR A 276 5.60 -2.88 4.77
N SER A 277 4.53 -2.49 4.08
CA SER A 277 3.19 -2.67 4.64
C SER A 277 2.79 -4.14 4.67
N ASN A 278 1.88 -4.48 5.59
CA ASN A 278 1.27 -5.80 5.63
C ASN A 278 0.58 -6.14 4.30
N LEU A 279 0.60 -7.41 3.94
CA LEU A 279 -0.19 -7.99 2.88
C LEU A 279 -1.50 -8.51 3.48
N SER A 280 -2.63 -8.12 2.89
CA SER A 280 -3.95 -8.59 3.28
C SER A 280 -4.72 -9.09 2.08
N PHE A 281 -5.34 -10.27 2.18
CA PHE A 281 -6.16 -10.82 1.11
C PHE A 281 -7.38 -11.58 1.62
N GLN A 282 -8.36 -11.76 0.74
CA GLN A 282 -9.64 -12.38 1.04
C GLN A 282 -9.86 -13.65 0.24
N LEU A 283 -10.30 -14.71 0.89
CA LEU A 283 -10.63 -15.99 0.27
C LEU A 283 -11.84 -16.67 0.96
N PRO A 284 -12.53 -17.61 0.29
CA PRO A 284 -13.57 -18.41 0.91
C PRO A 284 -13.05 -19.18 2.12
N GLU A 285 -13.79 -19.17 3.24
CA GLU A 285 -13.39 -19.82 4.49
C GLU A 285 -13.14 -21.32 4.33
N LYS A 286 -13.92 -21.97 3.47
CA LYS A 286 -13.76 -23.41 3.14
C LYS A 286 -12.40 -23.77 2.51
N LEU A 287 -11.62 -22.78 2.07
CA LEU A 287 -10.28 -22.95 1.51
C LEU A 287 -9.18 -22.42 2.44
N ALA A 288 -9.54 -22.01 3.67
CA ALA A 288 -8.63 -21.34 4.60
C ALA A 288 -7.97 -22.28 5.63
N ASP A 289 -8.23 -23.59 5.57
CA ASP A 289 -7.74 -24.57 6.55
C ASP A 289 -6.21 -24.53 6.71
N SER A 290 -5.46 -24.40 5.61
CA SER A 290 -4.00 -24.28 5.64
C SER A 290 -3.53 -23.01 6.35
N PHE A 291 -4.25 -21.90 6.20
CA PHE A 291 -3.93 -20.64 6.86
C PHE A 291 -4.29 -20.67 8.35
N TYR A 292 -5.38 -21.34 8.74
CA TYR A 292 -5.69 -21.56 10.16
C TYR A 292 -4.64 -22.44 10.84
N ALA A 293 -4.22 -23.52 10.17
CA ALA A 293 -3.15 -24.38 10.68
C ALA A 293 -1.84 -23.60 10.82
N TRP A 294 -1.47 -22.82 9.80
CA TRP A 294 -0.27 -22.00 9.85
C TRP A 294 -0.36 -20.92 10.94
N HIS A 295 -1.47 -20.20 11.07
CA HIS A 295 -1.68 -19.21 12.13
C HIS A 295 -1.60 -19.84 13.53
N SER A 296 -2.19 -21.02 13.73
CA SER A 296 -2.09 -21.75 15.01
C SER A 296 -0.64 -22.10 15.34
N ASP A 297 0.11 -22.61 14.38
CA ASP A 297 1.51 -22.97 14.59
C ASP A 297 2.40 -21.74 14.81
N PHE A 298 2.26 -20.73 13.97
CA PHE A 298 3.11 -19.54 13.95
C PHE A 298 2.82 -18.61 15.14
N VAL A 299 1.56 -18.19 15.30
CA VAL A 299 1.16 -17.19 16.31
C VAL A 299 0.88 -17.83 17.66
N LEU A 300 0.06 -18.89 17.70
CA LEU A 300 -0.40 -19.45 18.99
C LEU A 300 0.63 -20.38 19.65
N LYS A 301 1.39 -21.15 18.86
CA LYS A 301 2.44 -22.05 19.38
C LYS A 301 3.83 -21.40 19.38
N GLY A 302 3.95 -20.14 18.97
CA GLY A 302 5.21 -19.40 18.98
C GLY A 302 6.26 -19.94 18.00
N LYS A 303 5.85 -20.62 16.92
CA LYS A 303 6.76 -21.01 15.84
C LYS A 303 6.94 -19.85 14.86
N ASN A 304 7.36 -18.69 15.35
CA ASN A 304 7.43 -17.43 14.60
C ASN A 304 8.86 -16.94 14.31
N GLY A 305 9.87 -17.81 14.42
CA GLY A 305 11.22 -17.50 13.95
C GLY A 305 11.39 -17.71 12.44
N ASP A 306 12.46 -17.15 11.87
CA ASP A 306 12.76 -17.05 10.43
C ASP A 306 12.56 -18.37 9.66
N LYS A 307 12.87 -19.51 10.28
CA LYS A 307 12.71 -20.85 9.67
C LYS A 307 11.26 -21.28 9.41
N PHE A 308 10.30 -20.61 10.03
CA PHE A 308 8.86 -20.86 9.91
C PHE A 308 8.15 -19.82 9.04
N GLU A 309 8.88 -18.79 8.61
CA GLU A 309 8.42 -17.87 7.60
C GLU A 309 8.44 -18.55 6.23
N THR A 310 7.61 -18.04 5.32
CA THR A 310 7.51 -18.56 3.97
C THR A 310 7.93 -17.50 2.95
N ARG A 311 8.02 -17.94 1.70
CA ARG A 311 8.13 -17.04 0.55
C ARG A 311 6.84 -17.06 -0.24
N GLY A 312 6.51 -15.92 -0.82
CA GLY A 312 5.31 -15.71 -1.60
C GLY A 312 5.59 -15.09 -2.96
N MET A 313 4.57 -15.11 -3.81
CA MET A 313 4.60 -14.49 -5.12
C MET A 313 3.20 -14.03 -5.48
N LEU A 314 3.06 -12.75 -5.81
CA LEU A 314 1.85 -12.20 -6.41
C LEU A 314 2.16 -11.84 -7.87
N ARG A 315 1.40 -12.39 -8.81
CA ARG A 315 1.59 -12.21 -10.25
C ARG A 315 0.36 -11.57 -10.86
N TRP A 316 0.56 -10.58 -11.71
CA TRP A 316 -0.47 -10.03 -12.60
C TRP A 316 -0.34 -10.68 -13.96
N LEU A 317 -1.46 -11.22 -14.44
CA LEU A 317 -1.53 -12.04 -15.65
C LEU A 317 -2.14 -11.23 -16.79
N SER A 318 -1.80 -11.61 -18.02
CA SER A 318 -2.41 -11.03 -19.21
C SER A 318 -3.90 -11.31 -19.26
N PRO A 319 -4.75 -10.31 -19.56
CA PRO A 319 -6.18 -10.51 -19.71
C PRO A 319 -6.53 -11.42 -20.91
N THR A 320 -5.62 -11.55 -21.88
CA THR A 320 -5.85 -12.33 -23.11
C THR A 320 -5.77 -13.83 -22.88
N ASP A 321 -4.70 -14.30 -22.24
CA ASP A 321 -4.42 -15.73 -22.07
C ASP A 321 -4.52 -16.23 -20.63
N LYS A 322 -4.57 -15.32 -19.65
CA LYS A 322 -4.59 -15.57 -18.20
C LYS A 322 -3.44 -16.47 -17.74
N LYS A 323 -2.30 -16.42 -18.45
CA LYS A 323 -1.12 -17.26 -18.19
C LYS A 323 0.17 -16.48 -18.29
N THR A 324 0.28 -15.60 -19.29
CA THR A 324 1.46 -14.76 -19.44
C THR A 324 1.54 -13.79 -18.27
N VAL A 325 2.65 -13.85 -17.54
CA VAL A 325 2.93 -12.94 -16.42
C VAL A 325 3.39 -11.61 -16.99
N LEU A 326 2.63 -10.54 -16.71
CA LEU A 326 2.98 -9.19 -17.13
C LEU A 326 3.89 -8.50 -16.10
N PHE A 327 3.62 -8.76 -14.83
CA PHE A 327 4.33 -8.18 -13.70
C PHE A 327 4.18 -9.12 -12.51
N SER A 328 5.18 -9.14 -11.62
CA SER A 328 5.07 -9.88 -10.37
C SER A 328 5.86 -9.23 -9.26
N ILE A 329 5.48 -9.54 -8.02
CA ILE A 329 6.26 -9.22 -6.83
C ILE A 329 6.58 -10.50 -6.09
N ALA A 330 7.86 -10.71 -5.78
CA ALA A 330 8.30 -11.73 -4.86
C ALA A 330 8.18 -11.20 -3.44
N LEU A 331 7.58 -11.99 -2.55
CA LEU A 331 7.45 -11.70 -1.14
C LEU A 331 8.44 -12.60 -0.38
N ASP A 332 9.29 -12.01 0.43
CA ASP A 332 10.32 -12.72 1.18
C ASP A 332 10.16 -12.49 2.68
N GLN A 333 10.48 -13.51 3.46
CA GLN A 333 10.28 -13.54 4.92
C GLN A 333 8.86 -13.12 5.31
N VAL A 334 7.91 -13.95 4.87
CA VAL A 334 6.48 -13.73 5.09
C VAL A 334 6.00 -14.52 6.31
N GLY A 335 5.50 -13.80 7.31
CA GLY A 335 4.84 -14.37 8.48
C GLY A 335 3.35 -14.03 8.52
N ILE A 336 2.54 -14.95 9.04
CA ILE A 336 1.08 -14.76 9.17
C ILE A 336 0.76 -14.04 10.49
N LEU A 337 -0.07 -13.00 10.42
CA LEU A 337 -0.48 -12.19 11.57
C LEU A 337 -1.86 -12.57 12.08
N SER A 338 -2.84 -12.72 11.17
CA SER A 338 -4.22 -13.01 11.55
C SER A 338 -5.00 -13.72 10.45
N VAL A 339 -6.03 -14.47 10.86
CA VAL A 339 -7.06 -15.04 9.98
C VAL A 339 -8.42 -14.74 10.60
N VAL A 340 -9.18 -13.83 9.99
CA VAL A 340 -10.41 -13.27 10.58
C VAL A 340 -11.58 -13.43 9.62
N ARG A 341 -12.72 -13.91 10.11
CA ARG A 341 -13.97 -13.97 9.33
C ARG A 341 -14.46 -12.56 9.01
N LEU A 342 -14.89 -12.32 7.78
CA LEU A 342 -15.41 -11.03 7.34
C LEU A 342 -16.90 -10.89 7.70
N PRO A 343 -17.28 -9.97 8.60
CA PRO A 343 -18.70 -9.83 9.00
C PRO A 343 -19.60 -9.42 7.84
N MET A 344 -19.09 -8.57 6.95
CA MET A 344 -19.83 -8.06 5.79
C MET A 344 -19.90 -9.05 4.62
N LYS A 345 -19.15 -10.17 4.68
CA LYS A 345 -19.11 -11.18 3.63
C LYS A 345 -19.06 -12.59 4.24
N PRO A 346 -20.19 -13.11 4.73
CA PRO A 346 -20.24 -14.43 5.36
C PRO A 346 -19.64 -15.52 4.47
N GLY A 347 -18.89 -16.45 5.08
CA GLY A 347 -18.19 -17.52 4.37
C GLY A 347 -16.87 -17.09 3.72
N TYR A 348 -16.38 -15.87 3.99
CA TYR A 348 -15.05 -15.41 3.61
C TYR A 348 -14.23 -15.06 4.86
N VAL A 349 -12.92 -15.22 4.73
CA VAL A 349 -11.93 -14.76 5.72
C VAL A 349 -10.98 -13.76 5.07
N GLN A 350 -10.44 -12.88 5.89
CA GLN A 350 -9.30 -12.04 5.60
C GLN A 350 -8.08 -12.63 6.28
N VAL A 351 -7.02 -12.84 5.50
CA VAL A 351 -5.69 -13.25 5.97
C VAL A 351 -4.79 -12.03 5.92
N GLU A 352 -4.14 -11.72 7.03
CA GLU A 352 -3.17 -10.64 7.13
C GLU A 352 -1.79 -11.20 7.45
N MET A 353 -0.75 -10.64 6.82
CA MET A 353 0.62 -11.12 6.86
C MET A 353 1.58 -9.94 6.83
N TYR A 354 2.75 -10.06 7.46
CA TYR A 354 3.86 -9.15 7.22
C TYR A 354 4.79 -9.71 6.15
N CYS A 355 5.59 -8.84 5.55
CA CYS A 355 6.71 -9.23 4.71
C CYS A 355 7.89 -8.32 5.01
N GLU A 356 9.09 -8.88 5.13
CA GLU A 356 10.28 -8.06 5.38
C GLU A 356 10.89 -7.49 4.11
N ARG A 357 10.62 -8.14 2.97
CA ARG A 357 11.15 -7.70 1.69
C ARG A 357 10.21 -8.05 0.55
N VAL A 358 10.11 -7.12 -0.39
CA VAL A 358 9.40 -7.32 -1.65
C VAL A 358 10.30 -6.94 -2.80
N VAL A 359 10.39 -7.83 -3.78
CA VAL A 359 11.21 -7.64 -4.97
C VAL A 359 10.29 -7.61 -6.19
N PRO A 360 10.14 -6.46 -6.86
CA PRO A 360 9.39 -6.42 -8.10
C PRO A 360 10.18 -7.15 -9.19
N MET A 361 9.46 -7.88 -10.02
CA MET A 361 9.98 -8.52 -11.22
C MET A 361 9.11 -8.07 -12.39
N PHE A 362 9.69 -7.19 -13.18
CA PHE A 362 9.12 -6.69 -14.42
C PHE A 362 9.50 -7.66 -15.53
N ALA A 363 8.50 -8.12 -16.29
CA ALA A 363 8.67 -9.08 -17.38
C ALA A 363 9.44 -8.49 -18.57
#